data_AF-A0A416A9S6-F1
#
_entry.id   AF-A0A416A9S6-F1
#
_cell.length_a   1.000
_cell.length_b   1.000
_cell.length_c   1.000
_cell.angle_alpha   90.00
_cell.angle_beta   90.00
_cell.angle_gamma   90.00
#
_symmetry.space_group_name_H-M   'P 1'
#
loop_
_entity.id
_entity.type
_entity.pdbx_description
1 polymer ?
#
loop_
_entity_poly.entity_id
_entity_poly.type
_entity_poly.pdbx_seq_one_letter_code
_entity_poly.pdbx_strand_id
1 'polypeptide(L)'
;MVQGLKIEIKIEDVTLSNLSIYAGLFGYLSGNVRNLGIQVATAGIKVKGKYVYAGALAGYNEGAIQNCFAIGNNSAIIDAEASIGYLGGLIGKMEHEGSITNCYATLNVKGTVASNELVYAGGLVGYSKSQGNISHVYATGKIEATGQGYPYMGGVVGIAAGGTFSHALAANKDNITTANRGSLGRVCGNVYISDAICDTTTCYASTKIRVNGKVTGVGGSSIGKHFDGINADTDTDLSELFPTGGDAVWNPAPATSPSSKASPATCKARPQRPPSSTARWTFRPLRPTAARPLPSKTTSRPSPPTPSSSPTPKGGNTSMGQTDKETPSVAA
;
A
#
# COMPACT_ATOMS: atom_id res chain seq x y z
N MET A 1 1.63 13.18 1.61
CA MET A 1 0.75 12.00 1.83
C MET A 1 -0.54 12.23 1.06
N VAL A 2 -0.95 11.29 0.23
CA VAL A 2 -2.27 11.28 -0.45
C VAL A 2 -3.27 10.60 0.47
N GLN A 3 -4.44 11.21 0.69
CA GLN A 3 -5.46 10.69 1.60
C GLN A 3 -6.75 10.35 0.87
N GLY A 4 -7.43 9.31 1.36
CA GLY A 4 -8.77 8.94 0.89
C GLY A 4 -8.80 8.29 -0.49
N LEU A 5 -7.70 7.64 -0.93
CA LEU A 5 -7.68 6.93 -2.22
C LEU A 5 -8.77 5.86 -2.23
N LYS A 6 -9.63 5.90 -3.26
CA LYS A 6 -10.65 4.90 -3.54
C LYS A 6 -10.75 4.75 -5.05
N ILE A 7 -10.86 3.52 -5.52
CA ILE A 7 -10.97 3.20 -6.94
C ILE A 7 -12.04 2.13 -7.08
N GLU A 8 -12.98 2.31 -8.00
CA GLU A 8 -13.96 1.29 -8.35
C GLU A 8 -14.01 1.19 -9.87
N ILE A 9 -13.62 0.03 -10.41
CA ILE A 9 -13.64 -0.26 -11.84
C ILE A 9 -14.38 -1.58 -12.01
N LYS A 10 -15.44 -1.59 -12.82
CA LYS A 10 -16.23 -2.79 -13.09
C LYS A 10 -16.45 -2.92 -14.59
N ILE A 11 -15.95 -4.00 -15.17
CA ILE A 11 -16.14 -4.33 -16.57
C ILE A 11 -16.92 -5.64 -16.62
N GLU A 12 -18.21 -5.52 -16.96
CA GLU A 12 -19.16 -6.64 -17.00
C GLU A 12 -19.14 -7.37 -18.35
N ASP A 13 -18.75 -6.68 -19.43
CA ASP A 13 -18.66 -7.25 -20.76
C ASP A 13 -17.29 -7.91 -21.00
N VAL A 14 -17.25 -9.21 -20.76
CA VAL A 14 -16.06 -10.07 -20.87
C VAL A 14 -15.69 -10.36 -22.34
N THR A 15 -16.47 -9.86 -23.32
CA THR A 15 -16.12 -10.01 -24.75
C THR A 15 -14.94 -9.13 -25.18
N LEU A 16 -14.55 -8.14 -24.37
CA LEU A 16 -13.30 -7.38 -24.53
C LEU A 16 -12.10 -8.24 -24.08
N SER A 17 -11.75 -9.18 -24.95
CA SER A 17 -10.83 -10.30 -24.67
C SER A 17 -9.41 -9.92 -24.24
N ASN A 18 -9.00 -8.65 -24.33
CA ASN A 18 -7.62 -8.20 -24.06
C ASN A 18 -7.50 -6.95 -23.17
N LEU A 19 -8.56 -6.52 -22.49
CA LEU A 19 -8.47 -5.29 -21.68
C LEU A 19 -7.71 -5.54 -20.37
N SER A 20 -6.54 -4.92 -20.25
CA SER A 20 -5.77 -4.86 -19.01
C SER A 20 -6.18 -3.65 -18.18
N ILE A 21 -6.56 -3.90 -16.93
CA ILE A 21 -6.93 -2.86 -15.98
C ILE A 21 -5.76 -2.60 -15.04
N TYR A 22 -5.26 -1.38 -15.04
CA TYR A 22 -4.20 -0.92 -14.13
C TYR A 22 -4.80 -0.01 -13.07
N ALA A 23 -5.00 -0.55 -11.87
CA ALA A 23 -5.57 0.17 -10.74
C ALA A 23 -4.50 0.57 -9.72
N GLY A 24 -4.47 1.86 -9.40
CA GLY A 24 -3.60 2.48 -8.41
C GLY A 24 -3.56 3.99 -8.61
N LEU A 25 -2.89 4.72 -7.73
CA LEU A 25 -2.73 6.18 -7.87
C LEU A 25 -2.20 6.58 -9.26
N PHE A 26 -1.24 5.81 -9.79
CA PHE A 26 -0.67 6.03 -11.12
C PHE A 26 -1.23 5.09 -12.21
N GLY A 27 -1.88 3.99 -11.82
CA GLY A 27 -2.26 2.92 -12.75
C GLY A 27 -1.03 2.23 -13.33
N TYR A 28 -0.41 2.83 -14.35
CA TYR A 28 0.85 2.40 -14.96
C TYR A 28 1.96 3.40 -14.62
N LEU A 29 3.07 2.91 -14.07
CA LEU A 29 4.19 3.74 -13.63
C LEU A 29 5.47 3.38 -14.39
N SER A 30 5.89 4.25 -15.31
CA SER A 30 7.19 4.16 -16.00
C SER A 30 8.28 5.03 -15.38
N GLY A 31 7.90 5.95 -14.49
CA GLY A 31 8.80 6.88 -13.82
C GLY A 31 9.18 6.46 -12.40
N ASN A 32 10.17 7.13 -11.82
CA ASN A 32 10.59 6.89 -10.44
C ASN A 32 9.69 7.64 -9.44
N VAL A 33 9.35 6.98 -8.33
CA VAL A 33 8.57 7.59 -7.24
C VAL A 33 9.34 7.48 -5.94
N ARG A 34 9.42 8.61 -5.22
CA ARG A 34 10.08 8.67 -3.92
C ARG A 34 9.28 9.45 -2.89
N ASN A 35 9.38 9.05 -1.63
CA ASN A 35 8.85 9.76 -0.47
C ASN A 35 7.33 9.99 -0.52
N LEU A 36 6.57 8.97 -0.96
CA LEU A 36 5.12 9.06 -1.14
C LEU A 36 4.37 8.10 -0.22
N GLY A 37 3.56 8.67 0.68
CA GLY A 37 2.60 7.92 1.48
C GLY A 37 1.19 8.01 0.90
N ILE A 38 0.49 6.88 0.82
CA ILE A 38 -0.89 6.74 0.35
C ILE A 38 -1.75 6.19 1.48
N GLN A 39 -2.87 6.85 1.76
CA GLN A 39 -3.90 6.36 2.66
C GLN A 39 -5.15 6.00 1.85
N VAL A 40 -5.44 4.70 1.80
CA VAL A 40 -6.63 4.14 1.14
C VAL A 40 -7.83 4.26 2.06
N ALA A 41 -8.95 4.72 1.49
CA ALA A 41 -10.22 4.83 2.20
C ALA A 41 -10.80 3.44 2.50
N THR A 42 -11.74 3.38 3.45
CA THR A 42 -12.46 2.13 3.78
C THR A 42 -13.22 1.53 2.59
N ALA A 43 -13.60 2.35 1.60
CA ALA A 43 -14.18 1.88 0.34
C ALA A 43 -13.22 0.98 -0.47
N GLY A 44 -11.91 1.14 -0.28
CA GLY A 44 -10.88 0.31 -0.90
C GLY A 44 -10.63 0.61 -2.37
N ILE A 45 -9.86 -0.28 -2.98
CA ILE A 45 -9.63 -0.37 -4.43
C ILE A 45 -10.34 -1.64 -4.88
N LYS A 46 -11.45 -1.47 -5.62
CA LYS A 46 -12.31 -2.55 -6.11
C LYS A 46 -12.23 -2.64 -7.61
N VAL A 47 -11.84 -3.80 -8.13
CA VAL A 47 -11.60 -3.96 -9.56
C VAL A 47 -12.23 -5.26 -10.05
N LYS A 48 -12.99 -5.20 -11.14
CA LYS A 48 -13.51 -6.37 -11.84
C LYS A 48 -13.19 -6.29 -13.32
N GLY A 49 -12.54 -7.33 -13.86
CA GLY A 49 -12.21 -7.44 -15.27
C GLY A 49 -11.38 -8.68 -15.59
N LYS A 50 -11.00 -8.88 -16.86
CA LYS A 50 -10.28 -10.10 -17.27
C LYS A 50 -8.83 -10.14 -16.77
N TYR A 51 -8.04 -9.11 -17.07
CA TYR A 51 -6.65 -8.97 -16.62
C TYR A 51 -6.56 -7.78 -15.66
N VAL A 52 -6.36 -8.05 -14.37
CA VAL A 52 -6.34 -7.01 -13.34
C VAL A 52 -4.96 -6.90 -12.73
N TYR A 53 -4.44 -5.68 -12.73
CA TYR A 53 -3.23 -5.27 -12.05
C TYR A 53 -3.61 -4.23 -11.02
N ALA A 54 -3.49 -4.54 -9.74
CA ALA A 54 -3.94 -3.65 -8.68
C ALA A 54 -2.88 -3.49 -7.58
N GLY A 55 -2.55 -2.22 -7.31
CA GLY A 55 -1.76 -1.81 -6.16
C GLY A 55 -2.15 -0.40 -5.75
N ALA A 56 -1.96 -0.03 -4.49
CA ALA A 56 -2.33 1.32 -4.04
C ALA A 56 -1.53 2.41 -4.76
N LEU A 57 -0.25 2.15 -5.05
CA LEU A 57 0.61 3.07 -5.80
C LEU A 57 0.41 2.91 -7.30
N ALA A 58 0.55 1.69 -7.82
CA ALA A 58 0.35 1.39 -9.23
C ALA A 58 -0.10 -0.07 -9.43
N GLY A 59 -0.87 -0.30 -10.47
CA GLY A 59 -1.14 -1.65 -10.96
C GLY A 59 0.10 -2.25 -11.62
N TYR A 60 0.80 -1.47 -12.45
CA TYR A 60 2.00 -1.88 -13.17
C TYR A 60 3.14 -0.89 -12.96
N ASN A 61 4.36 -1.39 -12.75
CA ASN A 61 5.55 -0.57 -12.49
C ASN A 61 6.77 -1.03 -13.28
N GLU A 62 7.48 -0.08 -13.87
CA GLU A 62 8.78 -0.26 -14.53
C GLU A 62 9.87 0.63 -13.92
N GLY A 63 9.48 1.57 -13.05
CA GLY A 63 10.38 2.54 -12.42
C GLY A 63 10.85 2.12 -11.02
N ALA A 64 11.76 2.92 -10.46
CA ALA A 64 12.24 2.77 -9.09
C ALA A 64 11.28 3.42 -8.10
N ILE A 65 10.90 2.67 -7.07
CA ILE A 65 10.05 3.12 -5.97
C ILE A 65 10.86 3.08 -4.68
N GLN A 66 10.97 4.24 -4.03
CA GLN A 66 11.79 4.39 -2.83
C GLN A 66 11.02 5.12 -1.74
N ASN A 67 11.10 4.68 -0.48
CA ASN A 67 10.54 5.42 0.66
C ASN A 67 9.03 5.67 0.53
N CYS A 68 8.30 4.70 -0.01
CA CYS A 68 6.88 4.82 -0.29
C CYS A 68 6.06 3.86 0.56
N PHE A 69 4.81 4.22 0.85
CA PHE A 69 3.96 3.35 1.65
C PHE A 69 2.48 3.47 1.32
N ALA A 70 1.76 2.39 1.58
CA ALA A 70 0.32 2.32 1.45
C ALA A 70 -0.32 1.82 2.75
N ILE A 71 -1.09 2.68 3.40
CA ILE A 71 -1.83 2.36 4.62
C ILE A 71 -3.33 2.49 4.38
N GLY A 72 -4.12 1.87 5.25
CA GLY A 72 -5.56 1.83 5.14
C GLY A 72 -6.27 2.28 6.41
N ASN A 73 -7.39 2.97 6.27
CA ASN A 73 -8.32 3.17 7.40
C ASN A 73 -9.18 1.91 7.59
N ASN A 74 -9.19 1.34 8.80
CA ASN A 74 -10.14 0.31 9.24
C ASN A 74 -10.46 -0.76 8.17
N SER A 75 -9.55 -1.73 7.99
CA SER A 75 -9.74 -2.85 7.05
C SER A 75 -9.78 -2.47 5.56
N ALA A 76 -9.21 -1.32 5.18
CA ALA A 76 -9.07 -0.97 3.76
C ALA A 76 -8.41 -2.10 2.97
N ILE A 77 -8.92 -2.31 1.76
CA ILE A 77 -8.69 -3.52 0.99
C ILE A 77 -8.48 -3.20 -0.49
N ILE A 78 -7.62 -3.99 -1.12
CA ILE A 78 -7.57 -4.17 -2.56
C ILE A 78 -8.36 -5.46 -2.86
N ASP A 79 -9.53 -5.33 -3.47
CA ASP A 79 -10.44 -6.43 -3.78
C ASP A 79 -10.60 -6.53 -5.29
N ALA A 80 -10.11 -7.61 -5.87
CA ALA A 80 -10.13 -7.81 -7.32
C ALA A 80 -10.84 -9.11 -7.70
N GLU A 81 -11.78 -9.02 -8.63
CA GLU A 81 -12.41 -10.15 -9.31
C GLU A 81 -11.86 -10.24 -10.73
N ALA A 82 -11.09 -11.29 -11.04
CA ALA A 82 -10.43 -11.40 -12.33
C ALA A 82 -10.32 -12.82 -12.88
N SER A 83 -10.10 -12.95 -14.18
CA SER A 83 -9.54 -14.18 -14.74
C SER A 83 -8.09 -14.27 -14.29
N ILE A 84 -7.27 -13.26 -14.59
CA ILE A 84 -5.88 -13.21 -14.11
C ILE A 84 -5.68 -11.96 -13.25
N GLY A 85 -5.26 -12.15 -12.00
CA GLY A 85 -5.07 -11.08 -11.02
C GLY A 85 -3.62 -10.93 -10.55
N TYR A 86 -3.08 -9.71 -10.62
CA TYR A 86 -1.79 -9.31 -10.06
C TYR A 86 -2.03 -8.27 -8.98
N LEU A 87 -1.99 -8.70 -7.71
CA LEU A 87 -2.50 -7.92 -6.59
C LEU A 87 -1.39 -7.73 -5.56
N GLY A 88 -1.03 -6.48 -5.29
CA GLY A 88 -0.09 -6.14 -4.21
C GLY A 88 -0.60 -4.97 -3.40
N GLY A 89 -0.31 -4.94 -2.10
CA GLY A 89 -0.70 -3.79 -1.26
C GLY A 89 -0.13 -2.46 -1.78
N LEU A 90 1.05 -2.47 -2.42
CA LEU A 90 1.65 -1.30 -3.05
C LEU A 90 1.63 -1.38 -4.58
N ILE A 91 2.09 -2.50 -5.14
CA ILE A 91 2.25 -2.70 -6.59
C ILE A 91 1.64 -4.02 -7.05
N GLY A 92 0.82 -3.99 -8.11
CA GLY A 92 0.26 -5.21 -8.69
C GLY A 92 1.33 -6.08 -9.36
N LYS A 93 2.01 -5.51 -10.35
CA LYS A 93 3.09 -6.16 -11.12
C LYS A 93 4.25 -5.19 -11.33
N MET A 94 5.47 -5.71 -11.29
CA MET A 94 6.66 -4.97 -11.72
C MET A 94 7.50 -5.76 -12.71
N GLU A 95 8.05 -5.07 -13.72
CA GLU A 95 8.91 -5.64 -14.76
C GLU A 95 10.11 -4.73 -15.07
N HIS A 96 10.95 -5.16 -16.03
CA HIS A 96 12.13 -4.43 -16.51
C HIS A 96 13.12 -4.13 -15.39
N GLU A 97 13.49 -2.86 -15.20
CA GLU A 97 14.44 -2.39 -14.18
C GLU A 97 13.73 -1.84 -12.93
N GLY A 98 12.42 -2.11 -12.79
CA GLY A 98 11.65 -1.67 -11.64
C GLY A 98 12.28 -2.14 -10.32
N SER A 99 12.41 -1.26 -9.34
CA SER A 99 12.97 -1.62 -8.02
C SER A 99 12.11 -1.05 -6.92
N ILE A 100 12.11 -1.71 -5.76
CA ILE A 100 11.34 -1.30 -4.58
C ILE A 100 12.27 -1.34 -3.37
N THR A 101 12.49 -0.19 -2.76
CA THR A 101 13.36 -0.10 -1.58
C THR A 101 12.72 0.75 -0.48
N ASN A 102 12.85 0.35 0.79
CA ASN A 102 12.33 1.09 1.94
C ASN A 102 10.83 1.37 1.83
N CYS A 103 10.04 0.34 1.50
CA CYS A 103 8.61 0.50 1.26
C CYS A 103 7.77 -0.45 2.12
N TYR A 104 6.53 -0.05 2.42
CA TYR A 104 5.62 -0.94 3.16
C TYR A 104 4.16 -0.78 2.78
N ALA A 105 3.40 -1.83 3.06
CA ALA A 105 1.95 -1.80 2.91
C ALA A 105 1.23 -2.48 4.08
N THR A 106 0.09 -1.90 4.49
CA THR A 106 -0.75 -2.45 5.57
C THR A 106 -2.16 -2.79 5.09
N LEU A 107 -2.36 -2.83 3.78
CA LEU A 107 -3.66 -3.07 3.16
C LEU A 107 -3.96 -4.55 3.10
N ASN A 108 -5.23 -4.89 3.32
CA ASN A 108 -5.70 -6.23 3.01
C ASN A 108 -5.72 -6.42 1.49
N VAL A 109 -5.42 -7.62 1.03
CA VAL A 109 -5.44 -7.99 -0.39
C VAL A 109 -6.36 -9.19 -0.56
N LYS A 110 -7.36 -9.06 -1.42
CA LYS A 110 -8.29 -10.14 -1.77
C LYS A 110 -8.36 -10.29 -3.29
N GLY A 111 -8.10 -11.51 -3.76
CA GLY A 111 -8.32 -11.91 -5.15
C GLY A 111 -9.43 -12.93 -5.28
N THR A 112 -10.34 -12.74 -6.22
CA THR A 112 -11.37 -13.71 -6.59
C THR A 112 -11.16 -14.12 -8.03
N VAL A 113 -10.93 -15.40 -8.26
CA VAL A 113 -10.50 -15.91 -9.58
C VAL A 113 -11.49 -16.89 -10.17
N ALA A 114 -11.75 -16.74 -11.47
CA ALA A 114 -12.47 -17.74 -12.25
C ALA A 114 -11.74 -19.10 -12.28
N SER A 115 -12.46 -20.16 -12.63
CA SER A 115 -11.93 -21.53 -12.67
C SER A 115 -10.73 -21.67 -13.61
N ASN A 116 -9.72 -22.41 -13.18
CA ASN A 116 -8.50 -22.74 -13.95
C ASN A 116 -7.57 -21.55 -14.29
N GLU A 117 -7.77 -20.38 -13.70
CA GLU A 117 -6.93 -19.21 -13.96
C GLU A 117 -6.01 -18.87 -12.77
N LEU A 118 -5.23 -17.79 -12.87
CA LEU A 118 -4.13 -17.47 -11.95
C LEU A 118 -4.38 -16.21 -11.12
N VAL A 119 -4.00 -16.25 -9.84
CA VAL A 119 -3.86 -15.03 -9.03
C VAL A 119 -2.52 -15.00 -8.33
N TYR A 120 -1.86 -13.87 -8.45
CA TYR A 120 -0.61 -13.55 -7.77
C TYR A 120 -0.94 -12.48 -6.73
N ALA A 121 -0.86 -12.81 -5.45
CA ALA A 121 -1.22 -11.90 -4.37
C ALA A 121 -0.09 -11.79 -3.35
N GLY A 122 0.45 -10.57 -3.19
CA GLY A 122 1.43 -10.25 -2.16
C GLY A 122 0.94 -9.13 -1.26
N GLY A 123 1.39 -9.11 -0.01
CA GLY A 123 1.05 -7.99 0.88
C GLY A 123 1.65 -6.66 0.41
N LEU A 124 2.75 -6.70 -0.35
CA LEU A 124 3.38 -5.52 -0.97
C LEU A 124 3.32 -5.59 -2.50
N VAL A 125 3.77 -6.70 -3.10
CA VAL A 125 3.90 -6.87 -4.56
C VAL A 125 3.21 -8.15 -5.02
N GLY A 126 2.33 -8.08 -6.01
CA GLY A 126 1.69 -9.29 -6.56
C GLY A 126 2.66 -10.18 -7.32
N TYR A 127 3.33 -9.62 -8.33
CA TYR A 127 4.27 -10.34 -9.19
C TYR A 127 5.46 -9.47 -9.55
N SER A 128 6.66 -9.95 -9.25
CA SER A 128 7.90 -9.35 -9.71
C SER A 128 8.49 -10.20 -10.83
N LYS A 129 8.72 -9.57 -11.99
CA LYS A 129 9.52 -10.08 -13.11
C LYS A 129 10.48 -9.00 -13.59
N SER A 130 11.24 -8.46 -12.65
CA SER A 130 12.15 -7.35 -12.87
C SER A 130 13.56 -7.77 -12.51
N GLN A 131 14.56 -7.19 -13.18
CA GLN A 131 15.96 -7.29 -12.79
C GLN A 131 16.30 -6.39 -11.59
N GLY A 132 15.41 -5.46 -11.25
CA GLY A 132 15.57 -4.60 -10.08
C GLY A 132 15.25 -5.29 -8.76
N ASN A 133 15.77 -4.71 -7.68
CA ASN A 133 15.72 -5.33 -6.36
C ASN A 133 14.47 -4.95 -5.56
N ILE A 134 13.96 -5.90 -4.77
CA ILE A 134 12.98 -5.64 -3.70
C ILE A 134 13.72 -5.80 -2.37
N SER A 135 13.91 -4.71 -1.63
CA SER A 135 14.67 -4.74 -0.36
C SER A 135 14.17 -3.76 0.69
N HIS A 136 14.37 -4.09 1.97
CA HIS A 136 13.98 -3.26 3.12
C HIS A 136 12.48 -2.97 3.11
N VAL A 137 11.69 -4.03 3.02
CA VAL A 137 10.24 -3.94 2.85
C VAL A 137 9.48 -4.72 3.89
N TYR A 138 8.26 -4.29 4.21
CA TYR A 138 7.37 -5.08 5.06
C TYR A 138 5.90 -4.98 4.68
N ALA A 139 5.14 -6.00 5.05
CA ALA A 139 3.70 -6.02 4.85
C ALA A 139 2.96 -6.62 6.04
N THR A 140 1.76 -6.11 6.35
CA THR A 140 0.99 -6.51 7.54
C THR A 140 -0.47 -6.88 7.26
N GLY A 141 -0.99 -6.58 6.08
CA GLY A 141 -2.40 -6.81 5.77
C GLY A 141 -2.75 -8.29 5.57
N LYS A 142 -4.01 -8.65 5.77
CA LYS A 142 -4.54 -9.98 5.45
C LYS A 142 -4.42 -10.25 3.95
N ILE A 143 -4.09 -11.48 3.57
CA ILE A 143 -4.09 -11.89 2.16
C ILE A 143 -5.05 -13.05 1.97
N GLU A 144 -6.00 -12.90 1.05
CA GLU A 144 -7.05 -13.88 0.79
C GLU A 144 -7.22 -14.12 -0.70
N ALA A 145 -7.36 -15.39 -1.10
CA ALA A 145 -7.76 -15.75 -2.46
C ALA A 145 -8.95 -16.71 -2.45
N THR A 146 -10.00 -16.35 -3.18
CA THR A 146 -11.23 -17.15 -3.35
C THR A 146 -11.46 -17.49 -4.83
N GLY A 147 -12.44 -18.35 -5.11
CA GLY A 147 -12.76 -18.79 -6.49
C GLY A 147 -12.28 -20.20 -6.76
N GLN A 148 -11.94 -20.53 -8.01
CA GLN A 148 -11.53 -21.89 -8.44
C GLN A 148 -10.21 -21.91 -9.23
N GLY A 149 -9.42 -20.83 -9.14
CA GLY A 149 -8.09 -20.70 -9.77
C GLY A 149 -6.94 -21.22 -8.90
N TYR A 150 -5.71 -21.07 -9.41
CA TYR A 150 -4.45 -21.44 -8.75
C TYR A 150 -3.76 -20.20 -8.17
N PRO A 151 -3.82 -20.01 -6.84
CA PRO A 151 -3.24 -18.84 -6.20
C PRO A 151 -1.75 -19.01 -5.91
N TYR A 152 -0.99 -17.94 -6.12
CA TYR A 152 0.39 -17.76 -5.68
C TYR A 152 0.41 -16.61 -4.68
N MET A 153 0.59 -16.94 -3.40
CA MET A 153 0.36 -16.01 -2.30
C MET A 153 1.55 -15.92 -1.35
N GLY A 154 2.03 -14.71 -1.08
CA GLY A 154 3.07 -14.50 -0.08
C GLY A 154 2.82 -13.27 0.77
N GLY A 155 3.24 -13.30 2.03
CA GLY A 155 3.03 -12.20 2.97
C GLY A 155 3.56 -10.87 2.46
N VAL A 156 4.66 -10.89 1.70
CA VAL A 156 5.25 -9.70 1.07
C VAL A 156 5.07 -9.76 -0.46
N VAL A 157 5.48 -10.86 -1.10
CA VAL A 157 5.48 -10.98 -2.57
C VAL A 157 4.68 -12.22 -3.00
N GLY A 158 3.82 -12.12 -4.01
CA GLY A 158 3.13 -13.30 -4.56
C GLY A 158 4.10 -14.22 -5.30
N ILE A 159 4.75 -13.69 -6.35
CA ILE A 159 5.86 -14.35 -7.06
C ILE A 159 7.04 -13.41 -7.18
N ALA A 160 8.24 -13.94 -6.91
CA ALA A 160 9.51 -13.31 -7.23
C ALA A 160 10.20 -14.09 -8.37
N ALA A 161 10.24 -13.49 -9.55
CA ALA A 161 11.03 -13.92 -10.69
C ALA A 161 11.93 -12.74 -11.11
N GLY A 162 13.21 -12.97 -11.34
CA GLY A 162 14.14 -11.86 -11.59
C GLY A 162 14.61 -11.13 -10.31
N GLY A 163 15.77 -10.48 -10.43
CA GLY A 163 16.30 -9.55 -9.44
C GLY A 163 16.64 -10.17 -8.08
N THR A 164 17.00 -9.32 -7.12
CA THR A 164 17.26 -9.74 -5.73
C THR A 164 16.06 -9.44 -4.84
N PHE A 165 15.68 -10.40 -4.00
CA PHE A 165 14.69 -10.22 -2.94
C PHE A 165 15.33 -10.45 -1.57
N SER A 166 15.48 -9.38 -0.79
CA SER A 166 16.20 -9.40 0.49
C SER A 166 15.56 -8.47 1.50
N HIS A 167 15.98 -8.53 2.77
CA HIS A 167 15.57 -7.58 3.81
C HIS A 167 14.04 -7.36 3.87
N ALA A 168 13.27 -8.44 3.89
CA ALA A 168 11.82 -8.40 3.85
C ALA A 168 11.19 -8.93 5.14
N LEU A 169 10.09 -8.32 5.61
CA LEU A 169 9.33 -8.79 6.76
C LEU A 169 7.86 -9.04 6.40
N ALA A 170 7.43 -10.29 6.50
CA ALA A 170 6.01 -10.64 6.54
C ALA A 170 5.50 -10.55 7.98
N ALA A 171 4.53 -9.67 8.23
CA ALA A 171 3.89 -9.46 9.53
C ALA A 171 2.35 -9.52 9.42
N ASN A 172 1.84 -10.32 8.48
CA ASN A 172 0.42 -10.51 8.15
C ASN A 172 -0.32 -11.27 9.27
N LYS A 173 -0.62 -10.58 10.39
CA LYS A 173 -1.22 -11.18 11.61
C LYS A 173 -2.57 -11.86 11.36
N ASP A 174 -3.27 -11.45 10.30
CA ASP A 174 -4.62 -11.91 9.96
C ASP A 174 -4.59 -13.06 8.93
N ASN A 175 -3.44 -13.73 8.81
CA ASN A 175 -3.18 -14.93 8.02
C ASN A 175 -3.15 -14.73 6.49
N ILE A 176 -2.66 -15.77 5.82
CA ILE A 176 -2.66 -15.94 4.37
C ILE A 176 -3.57 -17.13 4.07
N THR A 177 -4.69 -16.90 3.38
CA THR A 177 -5.73 -17.93 3.24
C THR A 177 -6.24 -18.08 1.81
N THR A 178 -6.47 -19.33 1.39
CA THR A 178 -7.15 -19.64 0.15
C THR A 178 -8.00 -20.91 0.25
N ALA A 179 -9.10 -20.95 -0.50
CA ALA A 179 -9.96 -22.11 -0.63
C ALA A 179 -9.40 -23.21 -1.56
N ASN A 180 -8.38 -22.92 -2.37
CA ASN A 180 -7.90 -23.81 -3.43
C ASN A 180 -6.47 -24.33 -3.21
N ARG A 181 -6.05 -25.25 -4.08
CA ARG A 181 -4.65 -25.70 -4.16
C ARG A 181 -3.84 -24.63 -4.89
N GLY A 182 -2.84 -24.08 -4.22
CA GLY A 182 -1.92 -23.09 -4.76
C GLY A 182 -0.57 -23.12 -4.07
N SER A 183 0.30 -22.19 -4.43
CA SER A 183 1.60 -21.99 -3.80
C SER A 183 1.50 -20.84 -2.81
N LEU A 184 1.69 -21.14 -1.54
CA LEU A 184 1.61 -20.18 -0.45
C LEU A 184 2.90 -20.22 0.34
N GLY A 185 3.47 -19.06 0.64
CA GLY A 185 4.59 -18.94 1.58
C GLY A 185 4.36 -17.79 2.53
N ARG A 186 4.95 -17.87 3.73
CA ARG A 186 4.81 -16.75 4.67
C ARG A 186 5.40 -15.46 4.13
N VAL A 187 6.53 -15.51 3.42
CA VAL A 187 7.16 -14.32 2.82
C VAL A 187 6.83 -14.22 1.33
N CYS A 188 7.07 -15.29 0.57
CA CYS A 188 6.84 -15.33 -0.87
C CYS A 188 6.10 -16.59 -1.30
N GLY A 189 5.09 -16.45 -2.16
CA GLY A 189 4.30 -17.58 -2.66
C GLY A 189 5.09 -18.49 -3.58
N ASN A 190 5.93 -17.93 -4.44
CA ASN A 190 6.86 -18.68 -5.27
C ASN A 190 8.09 -17.84 -5.66
N VAL A 191 9.27 -18.39 -5.42
CA VAL A 191 10.54 -17.83 -5.88
C VAL A 191 11.05 -18.69 -7.03
N TYR A 192 11.28 -18.07 -8.19
CA TYR A 192 11.81 -18.75 -9.37
C TYR A 192 13.31 -18.99 -9.17
N ILE A 193 13.71 -20.26 -9.15
CA ILE A 193 15.05 -20.67 -8.68
C ILE A 193 16.15 -20.25 -9.67
N SER A 194 15.83 -20.09 -10.95
CA SER A 194 16.80 -19.71 -11.99
C SER A 194 16.99 -18.20 -12.14
N ASP A 195 15.98 -17.41 -11.77
CA ASP A 195 15.88 -16.01 -12.20
C ASP A 195 15.92 -15.03 -11.02
N ALA A 196 15.48 -15.44 -9.82
CA ALA A 196 15.43 -14.58 -8.65
C ALA A 196 16.38 -15.06 -7.56
N ILE A 197 17.19 -14.15 -7.02
CA ILE A 197 18.04 -14.41 -5.86
C ILE A 197 17.30 -13.93 -4.61
N CYS A 198 16.69 -14.86 -3.89
CA CYS A 198 16.17 -14.55 -2.56
C CYS A 198 17.26 -14.75 -1.52
N ASP A 199 17.64 -13.68 -0.82
CA ASP A 199 18.52 -13.78 0.32
C ASP A 199 17.74 -14.31 1.52
N THR A 200 17.87 -15.62 1.72
CA THR A 200 17.19 -16.34 2.79
C THR A 200 17.64 -15.94 4.18
N THR A 201 18.78 -15.23 4.31
CA THR A 201 19.34 -14.81 5.60
C THR A 201 18.79 -13.49 6.10
N THR A 202 18.20 -12.69 5.22
CA THR A 202 17.70 -11.34 5.53
C THR A 202 16.18 -11.22 5.41
N CYS A 203 15.47 -12.31 5.10
CA CYS A 203 14.01 -12.31 4.99
C CYS A 203 13.34 -13.03 6.16
N TYR A 204 12.38 -12.37 6.77
CA TYR A 204 11.76 -12.77 8.02
C TYR A 204 10.23 -12.86 7.90
N ALA A 205 9.63 -13.76 8.67
CA ALA A 205 8.18 -13.89 8.81
C ALA A 205 7.80 -14.03 10.27
N SER A 206 6.78 -13.28 10.69
CA SER A 206 6.24 -13.41 12.04
C SER A 206 5.78 -14.84 12.33
N THR A 207 6.17 -15.37 13.48
CA THR A 207 5.70 -16.68 13.99
C THR A 207 4.18 -16.77 14.19
N LYS A 208 3.49 -15.63 14.13
CA LYS A 208 2.03 -15.53 14.25
C LYS A 208 1.30 -15.76 12.92
N ILE A 209 1.99 -15.70 11.78
CA ILE A 209 1.36 -15.94 10.47
C ILE A 209 0.97 -17.40 10.36
N ARG A 210 -0.29 -17.64 10.00
CA ARG A 210 -0.74 -18.95 9.53
C ARG A 210 -1.05 -18.90 8.05
N VAL A 211 -0.65 -19.97 7.35
CA VAL A 211 -0.92 -20.21 5.94
C VAL A 211 -1.95 -21.34 5.86
N ASN A 212 -3.21 -21.02 5.57
CA ASN A 212 -4.33 -21.97 5.67
C ASN A 212 -4.34 -22.75 7.01
N GLY A 213 -4.13 -22.04 8.12
CA GLY A 213 -4.09 -22.62 9.47
C GLY A 213 -2.75 -23.29 9.85
N LYS A 214 -1.85 -23.54 8.89
CA LYS A 214 -0.53 -24.15 9.12
C LYS A 214 0.54 -23.09 9.40
N VAL A 215 1.66 -23.51 9.98
CA VAL A 215 2.79 -22.63 10.30
C VAL A 215 3.70 -22.42 9.09
N THR A 216 3.73 -23.37 8.16
CA THR A 216 4.54 -23.32 6.95
C THR A 216 3.67 -23.16 5.71
N GLY A 217 4.28 -22.62 4.68
CA GLY A 217 3.76 -22.60 3.34
C GLY A 217 3.59 -23.98 2.73
N VAL A 218 3.08 -23.99 1.51
CA VAL A 218 2.83 -25.18 0.70
C VAL A 218 2.98 -24.81 -0.77
N GLY A 219 3.37 -25.76 -1.60
CA GLY A 219 3.40 -25.60 -3.05
C GLY A 219 4.80 -25.34 -3.61
N GLY A 220 4.92 -25.51 -4.90
CA GLY A 220 6.19 -25.52 -5.60
C GLY A 220 6.06 -26.31 -6.90
N SER A 221 6.94 -26.01 -7.83
CA SER A 221 7.06 -26.65 -9.13
C SER A 221 8.54 -26.92 -9.41
N SER A 222 8.84 -27.50 -10.58
CA SER A 222 10.22 -27.68 -11.04
C SER A 222 10.99 -26.37 -11.24
N ILE A 223 10.29 -25.23 -11.37
CA ILE A 223 10.89 -23.92 -11.69
C ILE A 223 10.88 -22.95 -10.51
N GLY A 224 10.20 -23.27 -9.40
CA GLY A 224 10.14 -22.39 -8.24
C GLY A 224 9.44 -22.98 -7.03
N LYS A 225 9.73 -22.48 -5.84
CA LYS A 225 9.16 -22.97 -4.57
C LYS A 225 8.66 -21.84 -3.69
N HIS A 226 7.71 -22.14 -2.81
CA HIS A 226 7.32 -21.19 -1.77
C HIS A 226 8.49 -20.88 -0.83
N PHE A 227 8.43 -19.71 -0.19
CA PHE A 227 9.45 -19.26 0.74
C PHE A 227 8.83 -18.66 2.01
N ASP A 228 9.20 -19.25 3.13
CA ASP A 228 8.63 -18.96 4.44
C ASP A 228 9.43 -17.97 5.28
N GLY A 229 10.66 -17.63 4.88
CA GLY A 229 11.55 -16.78 5.66
C GLY A 229 11.97 -17.36 7.01
N ILE A 230 12.88 -16.65 7.66
CA ILE A 230 13.32 -16.91 9.03
C ILE A 230 12.19 -16.53 10.00
N ASN A 231 12.02 -17.30 11.06
CA ASN A 231 11.05 -16.96 12.10
C ASN A 231 11.44 -15.65 12.78
N ALA A 232 10.54 -14.67 12.77
CA ALA A 232 10.63 -13.46 13.57
C ALA A 232 9.60 -13.49 14.71
N ASP A 233 10.08 -13.26 15.92
CA ASP A 233 9.29 -13.07 17.13
C ASP A 233 9.61 -11.72 17.79
N THR A 234 9.32 -11.56 19.07
CA THR A 234 9.55 -10.30 19.79
C THR A 234 11.03 -10.00 20.06
N ASP A 235 11.89 -11.02 19.99
CA ASP A 235 13.30 -10.93 20.40
C ASP A 235 14.23 -10.95 19.18
N THR A 236 13.66 -11.10 17.99
CA THR A 236 14.41 -11.07 16.72
C THR A 236 14.93 -9.65 16.46
N ASP A 237 16.24 -9.53 16.27
CA ASP A 237 16.85 -8.28 15.85
C ASP A 237 16.52 -8.01 14.37
N LEU A 238 15.79 -6.92 14.13
CA LEU A 238 15.37 -6.48 12.80
C LEU A 238 16.04 -5.16 12.41
N SER A 239 17.12 -4.76 13.09
CA SER A 239 17.84 -3.51 12.81
C SER A 239 18.39 -3.46 11.38
N GLU A 240 18.80 -4.60 10.83
CA GLU A 240 19.23 -4.72 9.43
C GLU A 240 18.09 -4.48 8.42
N LEU A 241 16.83 -4.74 8.80
CA LEU A 241 15.68 -4.45 7.93
C LEU A 241 15.36 -2.96 7.85
N PHE A 242 15.74 -2.21 8.88
CA PHE A 242 15.39 -0.81 9.05
C PHE A 242 16.63 -0.01 9.48
N PRO A 243 17.58 0.22 8.56
CA PRO A 243 18.83 0.89 8.91
C PRO A 243 18.56 2.25 9.54
N THR A 244 19.13 2.46 10.73
CA THR A 244 19.09 3.74 11.47
C THR A 244 20.44 4.45 11.32
N GLY A 245 20.46 5.68 10.79
CA GLY A 245 21.67 6.41 10.36
C GLY A 245 21.33 7.70 9.60
N GLY A 246 22.33 8.40 9.05
CA GLY A 246 22.14 9.67 8.32
C GLY A 246 21.24 9.55 7.08
N ASP A 247 21.16 8.34 6.51
CA ASP A 247 20.31 7.97 5.38
C ASP A 247 19.05 7.18 5.81
N ALA A 248 18.74 7.14 7.12
CA ALA A 248 17.60 6.40 7.62
C ALA A 248 16.29 7.04 7.18
N VAL A 249 15.57 6.29 6.37
CA VAL A 249 14.22 6.60 5.90
C VAL A 249 13.21 6.44 7.03
N TRP A 250 13.51 5.55 7.98
CA TRP A 250 12.70 5.23 9.16
C TRP A 250 13.17 6.07 10.36
N ASN A 251 13.03 7.39 10.30
CA ASN A 251 13.45 8.24 11.41
C ASN A 251 12.39 8.20 12.54
N PRO A 252 12.70 7.70 13.75
CA PRO A 252 11.77 7.81 14.88
C PRO A 252 11.62 9.29 15.27
N ALA A 253 10.38 9.73 15.52
CA ALA A 253 10.11 11.12 15.87
C ALA A 253 10.92 11.57 17.12
N PRO A 254 11.41 12.83 17.17
CA PRO A 254 12.19 13.32 18.32
C PRO A 254 11.33 13.38 19.59
N ALA A 255 11.90 12.87 20.68
CA ALA A 255 11.24 12.71 21.97
C ALA A 255 11.08 14.03 22.74
N THR A 256 10.29 14.98 22.25
CA THR A 256 9.91 16.18 23.01
C THR A 256 8.52 16.70 22.61
N SER A 257 7.43 16.05 23.04
CA SER A 257 6.16 16.71 23.40
C SER A 257 5.17 15.72 24.04
N PRO A 258 4.35 16.12 25.03
CA PRO A 258 3.48 15.20 25.75
C PRO A 258 2.11 15.11 25.08
N SER A 259 1.91 14.20 24.11
CA SER A 259 0.64 13.49 23.88
C SER A 259 0.73 12.53 22.68
N SER A 260 0.08 11.38 22.80
CA SER A 260 -0.03 10.25 21.84
C SER A 260 1.21 9.33 21.74
N LYS A 261 1.14 8.22 22.47
CA LYS A 261 2.09 7.11 22.41
C LYS A 261 1.96 6.39 21.06
N ALA A 262 2.94 6.59 20.19
CA ALA A 262 3.35 5.64 19.16
C ALA A 262 4.88 5.77 18.99
N SER A 263 5.62 5.00 19.79
CA SER A 263 7.07 4.85 19.64
C SER A 263 7.35 3.41 19.16
N PRO A 264 8.22 3.20 18.16
CA PRO A 264 9.04 2.00 18.13
C PRO A 264 9.93 2.08 19.38
N ALA A 265 10.00 1.01 20.17
CA ALA A 265 10.80 0.98 21.38
C ALA A 265 12.26 1.34 21.05
N THR A 266 12.76 2.41 21.66
CA THR A 266 14.19 2.72 21.69
C THR A 266 14.91 1.64 22.50
N CYS A 267 15.72 0.80 21.88
CA CYS A 267 16.66 -0.08 22.58
C CYS A 267 18.08 0.48 22.43
N LYS A 268 18.49 1.31 23.38
CA LYS A 268 19.93 1.55 23.63
C LYS A 268 20.43 0.42 24.54
N ALA A 269 21.41 -0.33 24.06
CA ALA A 269 22.19 -1.23 24.90
C ALA A 269 23.02 -0.43 25.92
N ARG A 270 22.96 -0.80 27.20
CA ARG A 270 24.06 -0.63 28.14
C ARG A 270 24.26 -1.97 28.85
N PRO A 271 25.49 -2.52 28.93
CA PRO A 271 25.69 -3.86 29.43
C PRO A 271 25.73 -3.86 30.96
N GLN A 272 24.77 -4.53 31.61
CA GLN A 272 24.89 -5.15 32.95
C GLN A 272 23.79 -6.22 33.11
N ARG A 273 24.12 -7.35 33.75
CA ARG A 273 23.27 -8.54 34.05
C ARG A 273 21.97 -8.23 34.84
N PRO A 274 21.01 -9.18 34.93
CA PRO A 274 19.56 -8.91 34.96
C PRO A 274 18.96 -8.74 36.37
N PRO A 275 17.71 -8.26 36.46
CA PRO A 275 16.69 -9.17 36.96
C PRO A 275 15.32 -9.11 36.23
N SER A 276 14.65 -10.25 36.34
CA SER A 276 13.24 -10.57 36.10
C SER A 276 12.22 -9.42 36.04
N SER A 277 11.54 -9.29 34.89
CA SER A 277 10.07 -9.18 34.84
C SER A 277 9.60 -9.21 33.38
N THR A 278 8.73 -10.16 33.06
CA THR A 278 8.06 -10.35 31.77
C THR A 278 7.25 -9.12 31.35
N ALA A 279 7.58 -8.50 30.21
CA ALA A 279 6.74 -7.49 29.56
C ALA A 279 6.19 -8.05 28.23
N ARG A 280 4.86 -8.12 28.15
CA ARG A 280 4.08 -8.75 27.08
C ARG A 280 3.76 -7.72 25.99
N TRP A 281 4.18 -7.94 24.75
CA TRP A 281 3.96 -7.01 23.63
C TRP A 281 2.66 -7.28 22.86
N THR A 282 1.77 -6.28 22.78
CA THR A 282 0.55 -6.32 21.96
C THR A 282 0.61 -5.28 20.84
N PHE A 283 0.47 -5.72 19.59
CA PHE A 283 0.29 -4.83 18.44
C PHE A 283 -1.14 -4.28 18.44
N ARG A 284 -1.30 -2.94 18.52
CA ARG A 284 -2.57 -2.25 18.32
C ARG A 284 -2.50 -1.38 17.06
N PRO A 285 -3.45 -1.50 16.11
CA PRO A 285 -3.59 -0.51 15.04
C PRO A 285 -4.06 0.83 15.62
N LEU A 286 -3.53 1.94 15.08
CA LEU A 286 -3.89 3.30 15.46
C LEU A 286 -5.39 3.54 15.18
N ARG A 287 -6.15 3.97 16.19
CA ARG A 287 -7.52 4.49 16.01
C ARG A 287 -7.45 5.95 15.54
N PRO A 288 -8.31 6.40 14.60
CA PRO A 288 -8.47 7.82 14.33
C PRO A 288 -9.16 8.49 15.52
N THR A 289 -8.53 9.50 16.12
CA THR A 289 -9.18 10.37 17.10
C THR A 289 -10.25 11.23 16.41
N ALA A 290 -11.50 11.10 16.86
CA ALA A 290 -12.58 12.02 16.51
C ALA A 290 -12.22 13.44 16.98
N ALA A 291 -12.44 14.43 16.11
CA ALA A 291 -12.28 15.83 16.45
C ALA A 291 -13.24 16.20 17.60
N ARG A 292 -12.67 16.68 18.72
CA ARG A 292 -13.45 17.24 19.83
C ARG A 292 -13.77 18.72 19.51
N PRO A 293 -15.01 19.20 19.66
CA PRO A 293 -15.31 20.62 19.44
C PRO A 293 -14.57 21.50 20.47
N LEU A 294 -14.05 22.63 20.02
CA LEU A 294 -13.48 23.67 20.88
C LEU A 294 -14.56 24.22 21.83
N PRO A 295 -14.24 24.52 23.10
CA PRO A 295 -15.20 25.10 24.04
C PRO A 295 -15.54 26.55 23.67
N SER A 296 -16.83 26.87 23.76
CA SER A 296 -17.42 28.20 23.60
C SER A 296 -16.85 29.19 24.61
N LYS A 297 -16.28 30.30 24.14
CA LYS A 297 -16.11 31.51 24.93
C LYS A 297 -17.34 32.39 24.75
N THR A 298 -18.22 32.39 25.74
CA THR A 298 -19.15 33.49 26.01
C THR A 298 -18.36 34.64 26.65
N THR A 299 -18.49 35.86 26.12
CA THR A 299 -18.61 37.10 26.93
C THR A 299 -18.98 38.30 26.05
N SER A 300 -20.16 38.83 26.33
CA SER A 300 -20.62 40.23 26.27
C SER A 300 -20.39 41.09 25.01
N ARG A 301 -21.51 41.33 24.33
CA ARG A 301 -21.81 42.45 23.43
C ARG A 301 -21.98 43.76 24.22
N PRO A 302 -21.62 44.92 23.63
CA PRO A 302 -22.44 46.12 23.75
C PRO A 302 -23.13 46.47 22.42
N SER A 303 -24.36 46.98 22.55
CA SER A 303 -25.34 47.29 21.50
C SER A 303 -25.02 48.58 20.69
N PRO A 304 -25.72 48.82 19.54
CA PRO A 304 -25.34 49.81 18.53
C PRO A 304 -26.02 51.18 18.71
N PRO A 305 -25.55 52.25 18.04
CA PRO A 305 -26.38 53.42 17.74
C PRO A 305 -27.04 53.34 16.34
N THR A 306 -28.29 53.78 16.26
CA THR A 306 -29.19 53.84 15.08
C THR A 306 -29.24 55.28 14.48
N PRO A 307 -30.13 55.67 13.53
CA PRO A 307 -29.71 56.21 12.22
C PRO A 307 -30.21 57.65 11.90
N SER A 308 -29.65 58.30 10.87
CA SER A 308 -30.25 59.42 10.11
C SER A 308 -29.24 59.86 9.03
N SER A 309 -29.53 60.29 7.81
CA SER A 309 -30.72 60.49 6.98
C SER A 309 -30.16 60.89 5.60
N SER A 310 -30.82 60.50 4.50
CA SER A 310 -30.53 60.97 3.13
C SER A 310 -30.90 62.46 2.96
N PRO A 311 -30.41 63.15 1.91
CA PRO A 311 -31.11 63.15 0.62
C PRO A 311 -30.21 63.17 -0.65
N THR A 312 -30.76 62.67 -1.75
CA THR A 312 -30.35 62.85 -3.17
C THR A 312 -30.96 64.14 -3.77
N PRO A 313 -30.96 64.46 -5.09
CA PRO A 313 -30.17 64.02 -6.28
C PRO A 313 -29.70 65.19 -7.20
N LYS A 314 -28.98 64.86 -8.29
CA LYS A 314 -29.01 65.42 -9.69
C LYS A 314 -27.64 65.15 -10.35
N GLY A 315 -27.47 64.73 -11.61
CA GLY A 315 -28.35 64.48 -12.74
C GLY A 315 -27.50 64.33 -14.02
N GLY A 316 -27.99 63.58 -15.01
CA GLY A 316 -27.61 63.63 -16.45
C GLY A 316 -26.27 62.99 -16.84
N ASN A 317 -26.04 62.49 -18.06
CA ASN A 317 -26.90 62.07 -19.17
C ASN A 317 -25.96 61.44 -20.22
N THR A 318 -26.45 60.47 -21.01
CA THR A 318 -26.09 60.16 -22.44
C THR A 318 -24.64 59.73 -22.80
N SER A 319 -24.32 58.88 -23.79
CA SER A 319 -25.06 58.15 -24.84
C SER A 319 -24.16 57.08 -25.47
N MET A 320 -24.80 55.99 -25.93
CA MET A 320 -24.62 55.25 -27.21
C MET A 320 -23.25 55.08 -27.89
N GLY A 321 -23.03 53.85 -28.37
CA GLY A 321 -22.19 53.55 -29.53
C GLY A 321 -21.93 52.05 -29.73
N GLN A 322 -22.88 51.34 -30.34
CA GLN A 322 -22.64 50.04 -30.99
C GLN A 322 -21.96 50.24 -32.36
N THR A 323 -21.14 49.27 -32.78
CA THR A 323 -21.04 48.61 -34.12
C THR A 323 -19.76 47.76 -34.11
N ASP A 324 -19.83 46.43 -34.09
CA ASP A 324 -20.00 45.49 -35.22
C ASP A 324 -18.74 45.23 -36.07
N LYS A 325 -18.44 43.92 -36.17
CA LYS A 325 -17.97 43.12 -37.32
C LYS A 325 -16.48 42.81 -37.60
N GLU A 326 -16.32 41.51 -37.86
CA GLU A 326 -15.49 40.82 -38.88
C GLU A 326 -14.09 40.27 -38.52
N THR A 327 -14.05 38.94 -38.32
CA THR A 327 -13.02 37.98 -38.79
C THR A 327 -13.11 37.78 -40.33
N PRO A 328 -12.24 37.00 -41.04
CA PRO A 328 -10.99 36.26 -40.68
C PRO A 328 -9.83 36.44 -41.72
N SER A 329 -8.61 35.94 -41.44
CA SER A 329 -7.79 35.23 -42.46
C SER A 329 -6.53 34.55 -41.91
N VAL A 330 -6.17 33.48 -42.63
CA VAL A 330 -5.09 32.49 -42.49
C VAL A 330 -3.74 33.00 -43.01
N ALA A 331 -2.63 32.39 -42.52
CA ALA A 331 -1.32 32.10 -43.15
C ALA A 331 -0.19 32.31 -42.12
N ALA A 332 0.85 31.47 -41.97
CA ALA A 332 1.38 30.32 -42.72
C ALA A 332 2.11 29.38 -41.74
#